data_AF-A0A4P6ZIY8-F1
#
_entry.id   AF-A0A4P6ZIY8-F1
#
_cell.length_a   1.000
_cell.length_b   1.000
_cell.length_c   1.000
_cell.angle_alpha   90.00
_cell.angle_beta   90.00
_cell.angle_gamma   90.00
#
_symmetry.space_group_name_H-M   'P 1'
#
loop_
_entity.id
_entity.type
_entity.pdbx_description
1 polymer ?
#
loop_
_entity_poly.entity_id
_entity_poly.type
_entity_poly.pdbx_seq_one_letter_code
_entity_poly.pdbx_strand_id
1 'polypeptide(L)'
;MLREDNSHITYKVKQALNFLFFNNLKIPEFENEVYQKFLNISEGRFTIDEISCSIKNKGKLDRFYKVKKSNEDIFHLPPSIFEIDYVFENGSLFSYLSSGEKQFIYSINSILYHLTNLNSTYENETINKYKFLNLILDEIELYSHPEMQKQFVSSILAGISKLSINNIRGLNILFITHSPFILSDIPKENVLFLDDGKPQNFKRMNTFGANITDLLADSFFINDGLMGDFAKGKIDETIKWLNRERTKKQDKSEKSYNLNLKNYEYHKKIVQLVDEPILKMKLAEMLDELQGSSKLQQEIAQKEIDFLKNKFNL
;
A
#
# COMPACT_ATOMS: atom_id res chain seq x y z
N MET A 1 -25.84 -12.64 31.64
CA MET A 1 -24.89 -12.72 30.51
C MET A 1 -24.90 -11.43 29.67
N LEU A 2 -25.88 -11.16 28.78
CA LEU A 2 -25.89 -9.94 27.93
C LEU A 2 -25.86 -8.59 28.67
N ARG A 3 -26.42 -8.55 29.89
CA ARG A 3 -26.49 -7.33 30.73
C ARG A 3 -25.15 -6.96 31.41
N GLU A 4 -24.21 -7.90 31.44
CA GLU A 4 -22.94 -7.79 32.19
C GLU A 4 -21.72 -7.94 31.28
N ASP A 5 -21.86 -8.69 30.18
CA ASP A 5 -20.79 -8.93 29.22
C ASP A 5 -20.76 -7.84 28.14
N ASN A 6 -19.70 -7.02 28.14
CA ASN A 6 -19.40 -5.99 27.14
C ASN A 6 -18.27 -6.41 26.19
N SER A 7 -18.01 -7.70 26.05
CA SER A 7 -17.05 -8.18 25.06
C SER A 7 -17.65 -8.19 23.66
N HIS A 8 -16.74 -8.26 22.69
CA HIS A 8 -17.03 -8.43 21.27
C HIS A 8 -18.07 -9.54 20.96
N ILE A 9 -18.11 -10.61 21.76
CA ILE A 9 -19.06 -11.73 21.58
C ILE A 9 -20.50 -11.24 21.61
N THR A 10 -20.80 -10.25 22.45
CA THR A 10 -22.15 -9.70 22.60
C THR A 10 -22.44 -8.55 21.65
N TYR A 11 -21.46 -8.03 20.91
CA TYR A 11 -21.61 -6.79 20.12
C TYR A 11 -22.68 -6.92 19.05
N LYS A 12 -22.62 -7.99 18.24
CA LYS A 12 -23.61 -8.22 17.17
C LYS A 12 -25.02 -8.41 17.72
N VAL A 13 -25.12 -9.10 18.86
CA VAL A 13 -26.40 -9.32 19.55
C VAL A 13 -26.94 -8.00 20.12
N LYS A 14 -26.08 -7.16 20.70
CA LYS A 14 -26.43 -5.83 21.20
C LYS A 14 -26.83 -4.87 20.08
N GLN A 15 -26.14 -4.88 18.94
CA GLN A 15 -26.53 -4.12 17.75
C GLN A 15 -27.92 -4.52 17.27
N ALA A 16 -28.17 -5.84 17.12
CA ALA A 16 -29.47 -6.34 16.71
C ALA A 16 -30.56 -6.02 17.74
N LEU A 17 -30.26 -6.21 19.04
CA LEU A 17 -31.20 -5.88 20.12
C LEU A 17 -31.49 -4.39 20.14
N ASN A 18 -30.49 -3.52 20.13
CA ASN A 18 -30.69 -2.07 20.12
C ASN A 18 -31.55 -1.70 18.90
N PHE A 19 -31.17 -2.13 17.70
CA PHE A 19 -31.95 -1.92 16.48
C PHE A 19 -33.42 -2.33 16.66
N LEU A 20 -33.71 -3.52 17.19
CA LEU A 20 -35.08 -4.00 17.42
C LEU A 20 -35.79 -3.28 18.58
N PHE A 21 -35.08 -2.93 19.65
CA PHE A 21 -35.64 -2.33 20.86
C PHE A 21 -36.02 -0.87 20.61
N PHE A 22 -35.15 -0.09 19.97
CA PHE A 22 -35.46 1.28 19.54
C PHE A 22 -36.70 1.33 18.64
N ASN A 23 -36.83 0.35 17.75
CA ASN A 23 -37.96 0.25 16.83
C ASN A 23 -39.30 -0.05 17.54
N ASN A 24 -39.26 -0.77 18.66
CA ASN A 24 -40.48 -1.26 19.32
C ASN A 24 -40.93 -0.42 20.51
N LEU A 25 -40.12 0.54 20.98
CA LEU A 25 -40.44 1.21 22.24
C LEU A 25 -41.65 2.14 22.18
N LYS A 26 -42.10 2.65 21.02
CA LYS A 26 -43.23 3.62 20.88
C LYS A 26 -43.24 4.71 21.97
N ILE A 27 -42.06 5.11 22.44
CA ILE A 27 -41.87 6.21 23.40
C ILE A 27 -41.35 7.39 22.57
N PRO A 28 -42.02 8.55 22.54
CA PRO A 28 -41.61 9.71 21.75
C PRO A 28 -40.16 10.14 21.97
N GLU A 29 -39.63 9.92 23.17
CA GLU A 29 -38.25 10.25 23.55
C GLU A 29 -37.17 9.40 22.85
N PHE A 30 -37.56 8.24 22.28
CA PHE A 30 -36.69 7.24 21.63
C PHE A 30 -37.07 7.00 20.17
N GLU A 31 -37.98 7.80 19.60
CA GLU A 31 -38.24 7.76 18.16
C GLU A 31 -36.96 8.09 17.40
N ASN A 32 -36.55 7.15 16.56
CA ASN A 32 -35.37 7.27 15.73
C ASN A 32 -35.82 7.16 14.27
N GLU A 33 -35.87 8.30 13.59
CA GLU A 33 -36.32 8.40 12.21
C GLU A 33 -35.51 7.50 11.27
N VAL A 34 -34.22 7.29 11.56
CA VAL A 34 -33.34 6.42 10.78
C VAL A 34 -33.78 4.96 10.90
N TYR A 35 -34.05 4.47 12.11
CA TYR A 35 -34.52 3.09 12.29
C TYR A 35 -35.93 2.86 11.75
N GLN A 36 -36.82 3.85 11.85
CA GLN A 36 -38.15 3.80 11.21
C GLN A 36 -38.03 3.74 9.67
N LYS A 37 -37.10 4.50 9.07
CA LYS A 37 -36.80 4.40 7.64
C LYS A 37 -36.25 3.01 7.28
N PHE A 38 -35.37 2.42 8.10
CA PHE A 38 -34.86 1.06 7.88
C PHE A 38 -35.96 -0.02 7.84
N LEU A 39 -37.06 0.15 8.59
CA LEU A 39 -38.18 -0.81 8.59
C LEU A 39 -39.11 -0.70 7.38
N ASN A 40 -39.19 0.50 6.79
CA ASN A 40 -40.16 0.81 5.73
C ASN A 40 -39.57 0.73 4.32
N ILE A 41 -38.26 0.43 4.21
CA ILE A 41 -37.53 0.52 2.95
C ILE A 41 -36.71 -0.76 2.75
N SER A 42 -36.80 -1.38 1.57
CA SER A 42 -35.98 -2.56 1.20
C SER A 42 -34.54 -2.17 0.84
N GLU A 43 -34.33 -0.97 0.28
CA GLU A 43 -33.02 -0.40 -0.07
C GLU A 43 -33.03 1.13 0.17
N GLY A 44 -32.10 1.65 0.98
CA GLY A 44 -32.08 3.07 1.36
C GLY A 44 -30.67 3.67 1.41
N ARG A 45 -30.58 4.99 1.22
CA ARG A 45 -29.34 5.76 1.41
C ARG A 45 -29.48 6.63 2.65
N PHE A 46 -28.45 6.61 3.49
CA PHE A 46 -28.40 7.39 4.72
C PHE A 46 -27.11 8.20 4.75
N THR A 47 -27.22 9.46 5.15
CA THR A 47 -26.07 10.33 5.37
C THR A 47 -25.38 9.97 6.70
N ILE A 48 -24.08 10.29 6.81
CA ILE A 48 -23.33 10.10 8.06
C ILE A 48 -23.95 10.94 9.19
N ASP A 49 -24.49 12.13 8.88
CA ASP A 49 -25.16 12.99 9.85
C ASP A 49 -26.45 12.38 10.38
N GLU A 50 -27.27 11.76 9.52
CA GLU A 50 -28.46 11.02 9.96
C GLU A 50 -28.09 9.90 10.93
N ILE A 51 -27.11 9.06 10.58
CA ILE A 51 -26.63 7.97 11.44
C ILE A 51 -26.06 8.54 12.75
N SER A 52 -25.27 9.60 12.67
CA SER A 52 -24.66 10.25 13.84
C SER A 52 -25.71 10.85 14.79
N CYS A 53 -26.75 11.48 14.27
CA CYS A 53 -27.89 11.96 15.05
C CYS A 53 -28.61 10.81 15.77
N SER A 54 -28.74 9.67 15.08
CA SER A 54 -29.30 8.44 15.63
C SER A 54 -28.49 7.95 16.87
N ILE A 55 -27.16 8.09 16.81
CA ILE A 55 -26.22 7.70 17.89
C ILE A 55 -26.16 8.76 19.01
N LYS A 56 -26.28 10.07 18.69
CA LYS A 56 -26.25 11.15 19.69
C LYS A 56 -27.29 10.98 20.80
N ASN A 57 -28.44 10.39 20.50
CA ASN A 57 -29.50 10.12 21.47
C ASN A 57 -29.21 8.92 22.40
N LYS A 58 -28.09 8.21 22.23
CA LYS A 58 -27.75 7.02 23.02
C LYS A 58 -27.70 7.28 24.53
N GLY A 59 -27.33 8.47 24.98
CA GLY A 59 -27.21 8.80 26.41
C GLY A 59 -28.53 8.62 27.18
N LYS A 60 -29.67 8.74 26.50
CA LYS A 60 -30.99 8.45 27.10
C LYS A 60 -31.18 6.97 27.44
N LEU A 61 -30.41 6.08 26.81
CA LEU A 61 -30.47 4.63 27.03
C LEU A 61 -29.58 4.18 28.16
N ASP A 62 -28.70 5.04 28.68
CA ASP A 62 -27.81 4.72 29.79
C ASP A 62 -28.58 4.14 30.99
N ARG A 63 -29.85 4.53 31.16
CA ARG A 63 -30.77 3.99 32.19
C ARG A 63 -31.09 2.49 32.06
N PHE A 64 -31.01 1.94 30.84
CA PHE A 64 -31.25 0.53 30.57
C PHE A 64 -29.98 -0.32 30.69
N TYR A 65 -28.81 0.32 30.72
CA TYR A 65 -27.53 -0.33 30.98
C TYR A 65 -27.22 -0.33 32.48
N LYS A 66 -26.73 -1.46 33.02
CA LYS A 66 -26.31 -1.55 34.44
C LYS A 66 -25.12 -0.62 34.75
N VAL A 67 -24.26 -0.38 33.77
CA VAL A 67 -23.03 0.41 33.90
C VAL A 67 -22.99 1.42 32.76
N LYS A 68 -22.92 2.74 33.03
CA LYS A 68 -22.92 3.78 31.97
C LYS A 68 -21.82 3.61 30.92
N LYS A 69 -20.67 3.03 31.30
CA LYS A 69 -19.55 2.72 30.41
C LYS A 69 -19.87 1.68 29.32
N SER A 70 -20.96 0.91 29.46
CA SER A 70 -21.31 -0.15 28.52
C SER A 70 -22.12 0.30 27.31
N ASN A 71 -22.27 1.61 27.07
CA ASN A 71 -23.08 2.17 25.98
C ASN A 71 -22.18 2.74 24.85
N GLU A 72 -21.44 1.85 24.20
CA GLU A 72 -20.49 2.19 23.13
C GLU A 72 -21.21 2.56 21.83
N ASP A 73 -20.64 3.48 21.04
CA ASP A 73 -21.23 3.92 19.75
C ASP A 73 -21.42 2.76 18.78
N ILE A 74 -20.50 1.79 18.81
CA ILE A 74 -20.55 0.61 17.95
C ILE A 74 -21.83 -0.22 18.15
N PHE A 75 -22.48 -0.17 19.32
CA PHE A 75 -23.72 -0.90 19.60
C PHE A 75 -24.96 -0.28 18.95
N HIS A 76 -24.84 0.94 18.42
CA HIS A 76 -25.93 1.67 17.76
C HIS A 76 -25.76 1.72 16.25
N LEU A 77 -24.66 1.20 15.72
CA LEU A 77 -24.49 1.01 14.29
C LEU A 77 -25.48 -0.04 13.76
N PRO A 78 -25.86 0.05 12.47
CA PRO A 78 -26.73 -0.95 11.86
C PRO A 78 -26.16 -2.37 12.05
N PRO A 79 -26.99 -3.35 12.43
CA PRO A 79 -26.54 -4.72 12.65
C PRO A 79 -26.06 -5.37 11.35
N SER A 80 -25.16 -6.35 11.46
CA SER A 80 -24.57 -7.06 10.33
C SER A 80 -25.53 -7.95 9.51
N ILE A 81 -26.85 -7.83 9.75
CA ILE A 81 -27.88 -8.45 8.91
C ILE A 81 -28.14 -7.65 7.63
N PHE A 82 -27.77 -6.36 7.64
CA PHE A 82 -27.86 -5.49 6.48
C PHE A 82 -26.60 -5.58 5.64
N GLU A 83 -26.78 -5.59 4.32
CA GLU A 83 -25.71 -5.34 3.37
C GLU A 83 -25.50 -3.82 3.27
N ILE A 84 -24.28 -3.35 3.56
CA ILE A 84 -23.95 -1.93 3.64
C ILE A 84 -22.85 -1.63 2.62
N ASP A 85 -23.07 -0.57 1.84
CA ASP A 85 -22.07 0.01 0.95
C ASP A 85 -21.94 1.50 1.25
N TYR A 86 -20.77 2.07 0.98
CA TYR A 86 -20.49 3.49 1.21
C TYR A 86 -20.50 4.26 -0.11
N VAL A 87 -21.24 5.37 -0.14
CA VAL A 87 -21.28 6.28 -1.29
C VAL A 87 -20.31 7.43 -1.03
N PHE A 88 -19.35 7.63 -1.92
CA PHE A 88 -18.40 8.73 -1.87
C PHE A 88 -18.98 10.01 -2.50
N GLU A 89 -18.34 11.16 -2.28
CA GLU A 89 -18.79 12.48 -2.79
C GLU A 89 -18.90 12.53 -4.32
N ASN A 90 -18.04 11.79 -5.01
CA ASN A 90 -18.06 11.64 -6.47
C ASN A 90 -19.17 10.67 -6.96
N GLY A 91 -19.98 10.11 -6.06
CA GLY A 91 -21.05 9.16 -6.35
C GLY A 91 -20.58 7.70 -6.54
N SER A 92 -19.27 7.41 -6.46
CA SER A 92 -18.78 6.04 -6.55
C SER A 92 -19.08 5.26 -5.26
N LEU A 93 -19.15 3.93 -5.40
CA LEU A 93 -19.39 3.02 -4.28
C LEU A 93 -18.08 2.44 -3.75
N PHE A 94 -18.06 2.08 -2.47
CA PHE A 94 -16.94 1.33 -1.88
C PHE A 94 -16.76 -0.03 -2.56
N SER A 95 -17.86 -0.67 -2.96
CA SER A 95 -17.84 -1.89 -3.78
C SER A 95 -17.14 -1.72 -5.14
N TYR A 96 -16.95 -0.50 -5.65
CA TYR A 96 -16.25 -0.23 -6.91
C TYR A 96 -14.76 0.06 -6.74
N LEU A 97 -14.25 0.14 -5.50
CA LEU A 97 -12.82 0.25 -5.26
C LEU A 97 -12.07 -0.97 -5.82
N SER A 98 -10.83 -0.72 -6.25
CA SER A 98 -9.93 -1.77 -6.71
C SER A 98 -9.64 -2.78 -5.59
N SER A 99 -9.22 -3.98 -5.98
CA SER A 99 -8.86 -5.02 -5.01
C SER A 99 -7.74 -4.56 -4.07
N GLY A 100 -6.74 -3.83 -4.58
CA GLY A 100 -5.65 -3.28 -3.77
C GLY A 100 -6.12 -2.23 -2.77
N GLU A 101 -7.01 -1.31 -3.19
CA GLU A 101 -7.60 -0.33 -2.28
C GLU A 101 -8.41 -0.98 -1.17
N LYS A 102 -9.26 -1.94 -1.53
CA LYS A 102 -10.05 -2.70 -0.56
C LYS A 102 -9.16 -3.48 0.40
N GLN A 103 -8.13 -4.15 -0.10
CA GLN A 103 -7.22 -4.92 0.75
C GLN A 103 -6.55 -3.99 1.76
N PHE A 104 -6.02 -2.84 1.34
CA PHE A 104 -5.44 -1.88 2.25
C PHE A 104 -6.42 -1.49 3.37
N ILE A 105 -7.64 -1.07 3.00
CA ILE A 105 -8.66 -0.65 3.97
C ILE A 105 -9.05 -1.79 4.91
N TYR A 106 -9.27 -3.00 4.38
CA TYR A 106 -9.63 -4.16 5.18
C TYR A 106 -8.51 -4.62 6.11
N SER A 107 -7.25 -4.60 5.66
CA SER A 107 -6.09 -4.94 6.48
C SER A 107 -5.97 -4.00 7.68
N ILE A 108 -6.02 -2.69 7.47
CA ILE A 108 -5.98 -1.70 8.55
C ILE A 108 -7.17 -1.90 9.50
N ASN A 109 -8.40 -1.96 8.98
CA ASN A 109 -9.59 -2.08 9.81
C ASN A 109 -9.62 -3.39 10.60
N SER A 110 -9.15 -4.49 10.03
CA SER A 110 -9.03 -5.78 10.72
C SER A 110 -8.12 -5.67 11.94
N ILE A 111 -6.95 -5.04 11.80
CA ILE A 111 -6.03 -4.78 12.91
C ILE A 111 -6.72 -3.94 14.00
N LEU A 112 -7.34 -2.81 13.61
CA LEU A 112 -7.99 -1.91 14.56
C LEU A 112 -9.14 -2.58 15.31
N TYR A 113 -9.93 -3.39 14.60
CA TYR A 113 -11.02 -4.17 15.18
C TYR A 113 -10.49 -5.20 16.18
N HIS A 114 -9.44 -5.96 15.83
CA HIS A 114 -8.85 -6.93 16.75
C HIS A 114 -8.24 -6.27 17.99
N LEU A 115 -7.58 -5.12 17.84
CA LEU A 115 -7.07 -4.33 18.96
C LEU A 115 -8.20 -3.85 19.88
N THR A 116 -9.29 -3.35 19.29
CA THR A 116 -10.47 -2.91 20.04
C THR A 116 -11.08 -4.08 20.81
N ASN A 117 -11.19 -5.25 20.18
CA ASN A 117 -11.73 -6.45 20.81
C ASN A 117 -10.88 -6.95 21.97
N LEU A 118 -9.55 -6.96 21.84
CA LEU A 118 -8.65 -7.34 22.93
C LEU A 118 -8.62 -6.29 24.05
N ASN A 119 -8.91 -5.03 23.74
CA ASN A 119 -9.04 -3.97 24.74
C ASN A 119 -10.35 -4.07 25.54
N SER A 120 -11.45 -4.53 24.94
CA SER A 120 -12.77 -4.62 25.58
C SER A 120 -12.97 -5.85 26.48
N THR A 121 -12.19 -6.92 26.31
CA THR A 121 -12.27 -8.14 27.15
C THR A 121 -11.92 -7.90 28.63
N TYR A 122 -11.32 -6.76 28.95
CA TYR A 122 -10.89 -6.41 30.31
C TYR A 122 -12.02 -6.21 31.33
N GLU A 123 -13.24 -5.98 30.87
CA GLU A 123 -14.41 -5.81 31.75
C GLU A 123 -14.98 -7.15 32.24
N ASN A 124 -14.67 -8.26 31.56
CA ASN A 124 -15.13 -9.59 31.96
C ASN A 124 -14.13 -10.25 32.92
N GLU A 125 -14.57 -10.62 34.11
CA GLU A 125 -13.74 -11.29 35.13
C GLU A 125 -13.26 -12.68 34.69
N THR A 126 -13.91 -13.28 33.70
CA THR A 126 -13.65 -14.65 33.22
C THR A 126 -12.63 -14.74 32.09
N ILE A 127 -12.17 -13.63 31.52
CA ILE A 127 -11.27 -13.62 30.35
C ILE A 127 -9.89 -13.08 30.73
N ASN A 128 -8.84 -13.74 30.24
CA ASN A 128 -7.46 -13.33 30.45
C ASN A 128 -7.22 -11.90 29.92
N LYS A 129 -6.56 -11.09 30.74
CA LYS A 129 -6.27 -9.67 30.49
C LYS A 129 -4.87 -9.53 29.85
N TYR A 130 -4.81 -9.15 28.58
CA TYR A 130 -3.54 -9.05 27.82
C TYR A 130 -3.01 -7.62 27.77
N LYS A 131 -2.03 -7.29 28.61
CA LYS A 131 -1.50 -5.90 28.73
C LYS A 131 -0.47 -5.56 27.66
N PHE A 132 0.15 -6.57 27.07
CA PHE A 132 1.19 -6.44 26.06
C PHE A 132 0.77 -7.27 24.86
N LEU A 133 0.72 -6.64 23.69
CA LEU A 133 0.31 -7.29 22.45
C LEU A 133 1.45 -7.31 21.45
N ASN A 134 1.60 -8.43 20.75
CA ASN A 134 2.48 -8.58 19.60
C ASN A 134 1.61 -8.78 18.35
N LEU A 135 1.75 -7.88 17.38
CA LEU A 135 1.12 -8.00 16.07
C LEU A 135 2.17 -8.56 15.12
N ILE A 136 1.86 -9.67 14.48
CA ILE A 136 2.71 -10.28 13.46
C ILE A 136 1.97 -10.15 12.15
N LEU A 137 2.53 -9.38 11.23
CA LEU A 137 1.94 -9.04 9.95
C LEU A 137 2.80 -9.66 8.86
N ASP A 138 2.28 -10.70 8.22
CA ASP A 138 2.94 -11.43 7.15
C ASP A 138 2.39 -10.96 5.81
N GLU A 139 3.21 -10.27 5.02
CA GLU A 139 2.92 -9.81 3.66
C GLU A 139 1.58 -9.03 3.52
N ILE A 140 1.18 -8.33 4.58
CA ILE A 140 -0.16 -7.76 4.68
C ILE A 140 -0.45 -6.65 3.66
N GLU A 141 0.60 -6.03 3.12
CA GLU A 141 0.56 -4.94 2.14
C GLU A 141 0.70 -5.40 0.68
N LEU A 142 1.00 -6.67 0.41
CA LEU A 142 1.58 -7.10 -0.87
C LEU A 142 0.68 -6.95 -2.11
N TYR A 143 -0.66 -6.95 -1.97
CA TYR A 143 -1.58 -6.68 -3.09
C TYR A 143 -2.10 -5.25 -3.15
N SER A 144 -1.59 -4.36 -2.30
CA SER A 144 -1.90 -2.93 -2.34
C SER A 144 -1.05 -2.23 -3.40
N HIS A 145 -1.57 -1.14 -3.97
CA HIS A 145 -0.78 -0.31 -4.88
C HIS A 145 0.49 0.20 -4.17
N PRO A 146 1.65 0.31 -4.85
CA PRO A 146 2.92 0.74 -4.22
C PRO A 146 2.81 2.04 -3.42
N GLU A 147 1.99 2.97 -3.89
CA GLU A 147 1.72 4.22 -3.17
C GLU A 147 1.07 3.99 -1.80
N MET A 148 0.15 3.02 -1.71
CA MET A 148 -0.50 2.63 -0.47
C MET A 148 0.45 1.86 0.44
N GLN A 149 1.34 1.02 -0.13
CA GLN A 149 2.36 0.31 0.65
C GLN A 149 3.28 1.29 1.38
N LYS A 150 3.69 2.41 0.74
CA LYS A 150 4.43 3.49 1.40
C LYS A 150 3.66 4.14 2.55
N GLN A 151 2.33 4.21 2.45
CA GLN A 151 1.48 4.84 3.47
C GLN A 151 1.10 3.87 4.59
N PHE A 152 1.46 2.60 4.50
CA PHE A 152 0.93 1.54 5.36
C PHE A 152 1.24 1.77 6.84
N VAL A 153 2.51 2.05 7.18
CA VAL A 153 2.93 2.31 8.57
C VAL A 153 2.20 3.53 9.12
N SER A 154 2.21 4.64 8.38
CA SER A 154 1.53 5.87 8.80
C SER A 154 0.03 5.66 9.03
N SER A 155 -0.62 4.84 8.19
CA SER A 155 -2.05 4.56 8.25
C SER A 155 -2.43 3.64 9.41
N ILE A 156 -1.62 2.62 9.70
CA ILE A 156 -1.77 1.80 10.92
C ILE A 156 -1.63 2.69 12.15
N LEU A 157 -0.56 3.48 12.25
CA LEU A 157 -0.30 4.30 13.42
C LEU A 157 -1.39 5.36 13.64
N ALA A 158 -1.87 5.99 12.55
CA ALA A 158 -2.98 6.94 12.59
C ALA A 158 -4.31 6.28 12.95
N GLY A 159 -4.53 5.03 12.55
CA GLY A 159 -5.69 4.25 12.97
C GLY A 159 -5.65 3.91 14.46
N ILE A 160 -4.50 3.41 14.92
CA ILE A 160 -4.29 3.01 16.33
C ILE A 160 -4.40 4.21 17.26
N SER A 161 -3.87 5.37 16.88
CA SER A 161 -3.93 6.59 17.70
C SER A 161 -5.34 7.13 17.92
N LYS A 162 -6.29 6.78 17.04
CA LYS A 162 -7.71 7.13 17.17
C LYS A 162 -8.47 6.18 18.11
N LEU A 163 -7.90 5.02 18.44
CA LEU A 163 -8.54 4.05 19.34
C LEU A 163 -8.33 4.43 20.81
N SER A 164 -9.35 4.21 21.63
CA SER A 164 -9.27 4.38 23.09
C SER A 164 -8.71 3.11 23.77
N ILE A 165 -7.40 2.88 23.66
CA ILE A 165 -6.74 1.62 24.08
C ILE A 165 -6.21 1.65 25.52
N ASN A 166 -7.03 2.06 26.48
CA ASN A 166 -6.60 2.32 27.87
C ASN A 166 -6.07 1.08 28.62
N ASN A 167 -6.42 -0.12 28.17
CA ASN A 167 -6.06 -1.36 28.87
C ASN A 167 -4.77 -2.01 28.33
N ILE A 168 -4.29 -1.60 27.16
CA ILE A 168 -3.07 -2.11 26.54
C ILE A 168 -1.92 -1.17 26.89
N ARG A 169 -0.90 -1.70 27.58
CA ARG A 169 0.27 -0.95 28.04
C ARG A 169 1.40 -0.92 27.04
N GLY A 170 1.47 -1.89 26.15
CA GLY A 170 2.51 -1.98 25.13
C GLY A 170 2.05 -2.72 23.90
N LEU A 171 2.45 -2.20 22.75
CA LEU A 171 2.17 -2.74 21.45
C LEU A 171 3.50 -2.91 20.71
N ASN A 172 3.79 -4.13 20.29
CA ASN A 172 4.90 -4.44 19.41
C ASN A 172 4.35 -4.90 18.06
N ILE A 173 4.87 -4.35 16.97
CA ILE A 173 4.43 -4.66 15.61
C ILE A 173 5.63 -5.23 14.86
N LEU A 174 5.51 -6.47 14.41
CA LEU A 174 6.49 -7.19 13.62
C LEU A 174 5.96 -7.34 12.20
N PHE A 175 6.72 -6.83 11.23
CA PHE A 175 6.46 -7.03 9.81
C PHE A 175 7.35 -8.14 9.27
N ILE A 176 6.75 -9.05 8.52
CA ILE A 176 7.43 -10.06 7.70
C ILE A 176 7.04 -9.71 6.27
N THR A 177 7.99 -9.27 5.47
CA THR A 177 7.69 -8.68 4.17
C THR A 177 8.85 -8.80 3.19
N HIS A 178 8.50 -9.01 1.91
CA HIS A 178 9.40 -8.82 0.77
C HIS A 178 9.28 -7.42 0.15
N SER A 179 8.38 -6.57 0.66
CA SER A 179 8.15 -5.20 0.20
C SER A 179 9.15 -4.21 0.83
N PRO A 180 10.01 -3.58 0.03
CA PRO A 180 10.92 -2.53 0.52
C PRO A 180 10.21 -1.20 0.78
N PHE A 181 8.95 -1.06 0.40
CA PHE A 181 8.19 0.18 0.56
C PHE A 181 7.98 0.53 2.04
N ILE A 182 7.78 -0.48 2.90
CA ILE A 182 7.62 -0.30 4.34
C ILE A 182 8.98 0.00 5.00
N LEU A 183 10.09 -0.52 4.47
CA LEU A 183 11.42 -0.38 5.07
C LEU A 183 11.86 1.08 5.18
N SER A 184 11.41 1.95 4.27
CA SER A 184 11.71 3.39 4.32
C SER A 184 11.20 4.06 5.60
N ASP A 185 10.18 3.52 6.27
CA ASP A 185 9.61 4.09 7.49
C ASP A 185 10.21 3.47 8.77
N ILE A 186 11.07 2.45 8.64
CA ILE A 186 11.58 1.68 9.78
C ILE A 186 13.08 1.96 9.95
N PRO A 187 13.55 2.37 11.15
CA PRO A 187 14.96 2.47 11.47
C PRO A 187 15.69 1.13 11.30
N LYS A 188 16.91 1.17 10.78
CA LYS A 188 17.69 -0.03 10.45
C LYS A 188 17.92 -0.96 11.64
N GLU A 189 18.10 -0.40 12.83
CA GLU A 189 18.24 -1.17 14.08
C GLU A 189 17.03 -2.06 14.39
N ASN A 190 15.87 -1.76 13.81
CA ASN A 190 14.64 -2.54 13.94
C ASN A 190 14.38 -3.43 12.72
N VAL A 191 15.37 -3.61 11.83
CA VAL A 191 15.25 -4.44 10.63
C VAL A 191 16.20 -5.63 10.72
N LEU A 192 15.66 -6.83 10.51
CA LEU A 192 16.41 -8.07 10.38
C LEU A 192 16.34 -8.54 8.92
N PHE A 193 17.45 -8.41 8.19
CA PHE A 193 17.56 -8.97 6.84
C PHE A 193 17.86 -10.46 6.92
N LEU A 194 17.15 -11.25 6.11
CA LEU A 194 17.32 -12.69 6.03
C LEU A 194 17.73 -13.07 4.60
N ASP A 195 18.75 -13.91 4.50
CA ASP A 195 19.23 -14.52 3.25
C ASP A 195 19.48 -16.00 3.52
N ASP A 196 18.85 -16.89 2.76
CA ASP A 196 18.86 -18.35 2.98
C ASP A 196 18.63 -18.75 4.46
N GLY A 197 17.68 -18.08 5.12
CA GLY A 197 17.32 -18.32 6.52
C GLY A 197 18.34 -17.85 7.55
N LYS A 198 19.37 -17.09 7.13
CA LYS A 198 20.42 -16.56 8.02
C LYS A 198 20.35 -15.03 8.11
N PRO A 199 20.54 -14.46 9.32
CA PRO A 199 20.70 -13.01 9.49
C PRO A 199 21.87 -12.48 8.67
N GLN A 200 21.60 -11.46 7.84
CA GLN A 200 22.63 -10.71 7.12
C GLN A 200 22.77 -9.30 7.68
N ASN A 201 24.02 -8.85 7.76
CA ASN A 201 24.33 -7.52 8.28
C ASN A 201 24.62 -6.56 7.13
N PHE A 202 23.61 -5.80 6.69
CA PHE A 202 23.76 -4.83 5.61
C PHE A 202 24.53 -3.61 6.09
N LYS A 203 25.86 -3.58 5.91
CA LYS A 203 26.72 -2.50 6.45
C LYS A 203 26.49 -1.12 5.83
N ARG A 204 25.85 -1.01 4.66
CA ARG A 204 25.90 0.22 3.84
C ARG A 204 24.67 1.12 3.84
N MET A 205 23.55 0.75 4.45
CA MET A 205 22.36 1.59 4.38
C MET A 205 21.65 1.78 5.70
N ASN A 206 21.25 3.02 5.96
CA ASN A 206 20.15 3.34 6.86
C ASN A 206 18.87 3.17 6.04
N THR A 207 17.85 2.55 6.63
CA THR A 207 16.57 2.29 5.95
C THR A 207 15.60 3.46 6.09
N PHE A 208 15.62 4.14 7.24
CA PHE A 208 14.71 5.26 7.50
C PHE A 208 14.94 6.44 6.55
N GLY A 209 13.90 6.82 5.80
CA GLY A 209 13.91 7.87 4.79
C GLY A 209 14.76 7.56 3.55
N ALA A 210 15.17 6.31 3.34
CA ALA A 210 15.99 5.93 2.21
C ALA A 210 15.18 5.91 0.90
N ASN A 211 15.88 6.06 -0.22
CA ASN A 211 15.26 5.93 -1.53
C ASN A 211 14.79 4.48 -1.73
N ILE A 212 13.52 4.32 -2.09
CA ILE A 212 12.87 3.02 -2.27
C ILE A 212 13.51 2.23 -3.41
N THR A 213 14.03 2.87 -4.46
CA THR A 213 14.73 2.15 -5.54
C THR A 213 16.03 1.51 -5.06
N ASP A 214 16.73 2.18 -4.16
CA ASP A 214 17.98 1.70 -3.58
C ASP A 214 17.66 0.56 -2.60
N LEU A 215 16.59 0.74 -1.80
CA LEU A 215 16.07 -0.31 -0.92
C LEU A 215 15.63 -1.55 -1.71
N LEU A 216 15.00 -1.39 -2.87
CA LEU A 216 14.59 -2.49 -3.76
C LEU A 216 15.78 -3.30 -4.26
N ALA A 217 16.80 -2.63 -4.78
CA ALA A 217 18.00 -3.30 -5.26
C ALA A 217 18.65 -4.13 -4.14
N ASP A 218 18.76 -3.52 -2.95
CA ASP A 218 19.41 -4.14 -1.80
C ASP A 218 18.56 -5.23 -1.14
N SER A 219 17.24 -5.03 -0.97
CA SER A 219 16.33 -5.96 -0.30
C SER A 219 16.13 -7.27 -1.07
N PHE A 220 16.23 -7.20 -2.40
CA PHE A 220 16.14 -8.38 -3.28
C PHE A 220 17.51 -8.96 -3.63
N PHE A 221 18.60 -8.48 -3.00
CA PHE A 221 19.97 -8.94 -3.27
C PHE A 221 20.34 -8.85 -4.76
N ILE A 222 19.81 -7.85 -5.47
CA ILE A 222 20.01 -7.67 -6.91
C ILE A 222 21.37 -7.03 -7.13
N ASN A 223 22.39 -7.88 -7.24
CA ASN A 223 23.77 -7.45 -7.49
C ASN A 223 24.03 -7.07 -8.96
N ASP A 224 23.20 -7.56 -9.88
CA ASP A 224 23.41 -7.49 -11.34
C ASP A 224 22.72 -6.30 -12.03
N GLY A 225 22.30 -5.32 -11.23
CA GLY A 225 21.55 -4.13 -11.66
C GLY A 225 20.05 -4.36 -11.81
N LEU A 226 19.27 -3.27 -11.86
CA LEU A 226 17.80 -3.30 -11.91
C LEU A 226 17.23 -3.47 -13.34
N MET A 227 18.08 -3.79 -14.33
CA MET A 227 17.66 -3.93 -15.72
C MET A 227 17.11 -5.33 -15.97
N GLY A 228 15.94 -5.44 -16.61
CA GLY A 228 15.35 -6.74 -16.94
C GLY A 228 16.20 -7.56 -17.93
N ASP A 229 16.23 -8.87 -17.73
CA ASP A 229 17.11 -9.80 -18.47
C ASP A 229 16.90 -9.77 -19.99
N PHE A 230 15.67 -9.58 -20.45
CA PHE A 230 15.39 -9.49 -21.89
C PHE A 230 16.05 -8.25 -22.52
N ALA A 231 15.92 -7.09 -21.86
CA ALA A 231 16.55 -5.86 -22.31
C ALA A 231 18.08 -5.97 -22.23
N LYS A 232 18.61 -6.50 -21.13
CA LYS A 232 20.03 -6.82 -20.95
C LYS A 232 20.55 -7.68 -22.11
N GLY A 233 19.83 -8.75 -22.47
CA GLY A 233 20.18 -9.61 -23.59
C GLY A 233 20.24 -8.87 -24.94
N LYS A 234 19.30 -7.96 -25.24
CA LYS A 234 19.31 -7.16 -26.47
C LYS A 234 20.41 -6.12 -26.54
N ILE A 235 20.73 -5.53 -25.39
CA ILE A 235 21.87 -4.62 -25.26
C ILE A 235 23.17 -5.40 -25.46
N ASP A 236 23.32 -6.56 -24.84
CA ASP A 236 24.52 -7.41 -24.99
C ASP A 236 24.71 -7.91 -26.42
N GLU A 237 23.64 -8.32 -27.11
CA GLU A 237 23.66 -8.64 -28.54
C GLU A 237 24.18 -7.45 -29.36
N THR A 238 23.72 -6.24 -29.04
CA THR A 238 24.12 -5.00 -29.71
C THR A 238 25.57 -4.65 -29.45
N ILE A 239 26.05 -4.76 -28.21
CA ILE A 239 27.45 -4.53 -27.84
C ILE A 239 28.36 -5.54 -28.57
N LYS A 240 27.99 -6.83 -28.59
CA LYS A 240 28.74 -7.87 -29.29
C LYS A 240 28.83 -7.58 -30.78
N TRP A 241 27.73 -7.14 -31.40
CA TRP A 241 27.72 -6.75 -32.80
C TRP A 241 28.61 -5.53 -33.07
N LEU A 242 28.47 -4.46 -32.29
CA LEU A 242 29.27 -3.24 -32.41
C LEU A 242 30.78 -3.55 -32.31
N ASN A 243 31.18 -4.35 -31.33
CA ASN A 243 32.57 -4.74 -31.14
C ASN A 243 33.11 -5.53 -32.34
N ARG A 244 32.33 -6.46 -32.90
CA ARG A 244 32.72 -7.22 -34.11
C ARG A 244 32.92 -6.31 -35.32
N GLU A 245 32.01 -5.37 -35.55
CA GLU A 245 32.11 -4.42 -36.67
C GLU A 245 33.28 -3.44 -36.48
N ARG A 246 33.55 -3.02 -35.25
CA ARG A 246 34.73 -2.18 -34.93
C ARG A 246 36.04 -2.91 -35.24
N THR A 247 36.15 -4.19 -34.88
CA THR A 247 37.34 -5.00 -35.21
C THR A 247 37.53 -5.14 -36.72
N LYS A 248 36.46 -5.47 -37.47
CA LYS A 248 36.53 -5.55 -38.95
C LYS A 248 36.97 -4.24 -39.59
N LYS A 249 36.48 -3.10 -39.08
CA LYS A 249 36.86 -1.77 -39.59
C LYS A 249 38.34 -1.44 -39.33
N GLN A 250 38.94 -1.99 -38.27
CA GLN A 250 40.35 -1.79 -37.93
C GLN A 250 41.28 -2.75 -38.68
N ASP A 251 40.79 -3.91 -39.12
CA ASP A 251 41.59 -4.91 -39.83
C ASP A 251 41.84 -4.50 -41.29
N LYS A 252 43.06 -4.06 -41.59
CA LYS A 252 43.45 -3.49 -42.90
C LYS A 252 43.53 -4.52 -44.04
N SER A 253 43.26 -5.79 -43.78
CA SER A 253 43.31 -6.88 -44.77
C SER A 253 42.04 -7.03 -45.59
N GLU A 254 40.90 -6.48 -45.16
CA GLU A 254 39.64 -6.54 -45.91
C GLU A 254 39.51 -5.36 -46.89
N LYS A 255 39.40 -5.68 -48.17
CA LYS A 255 38.96 -4.76 -49.23
C LYS A 255 37.61 -4.13 -48.80
N SER A 256 37.60 -2.81 -48.63
CA SER A 256 36.44 -1.96 -48.36
C SER A 256 35.46 -2.51 -47.31
N TYR A 257 35.62 -2.10 -46.05
CA TYR A 257 34.60 -2.30 -45.01
C TYR A 257 33.22 -1.87 -45.51
N ASN A 258 32.29 -2.84 -45.63
CA ASN A 258 30.91 -2.60 -46.03
C ASN A 258 29.98 -2.97 -44.89
N LEU A 259 29.42 -1.94 -44.24
CA LEU A 259 28.51 -2.11 -43.12
C LEU A 259 27.14 -2.61 -43.62
N ASN A 260 26.66 -3.72 -43.06
CA ASN A 260 25.31 -4.19 -43.36
C ASN A 260 24.27 -3.21 -42.80
N LEU A 261 23.63 -2.45 -43.70
CA LEU A 261 22.70 -1.38 -43.34
C LEU A 261 21.46 -1.90 -42.59
N LYS A 262 21.00 -3.12 -42.88
CA LYS A 262 19.85 -3.73 -42.19
C LYS A 262 20.18 -4.02 -40.73
N ASN A 263 21.37 -4.54 -40.44
CA ASN A 263 21.83 -4.79 -39.08
C ASN A 263 22.09 -3.48 -38.34
N TYR A 264 22.69 -2.49 -39.00
CA TYR A 264 22.88 -1.16 -38.42
C TYR A 264 21.56 -0.52 -37.99
N GLU A 265 20.56 -0.50 -38.87
CA GLU A 265 19.24 0.06 -38.54
C GLU A 265 18.54 -0.71 -37.42
N TYR A 266 18.71 -2.04 -37.34
CA TYR A 266 18.20 -2.82 -36.21
C TYR A 266 18.83 -2.38 -34.89
N HIS A 267 20.16 -2.34 -34.80
CA HIS A 267 20.87 -1.99 -33.58
C HIS A 267 20.69 -0.51 -33.20
N LYS A 268 20.61 0.38 -34.19
CA LYS A 268 20.24 1.79 -33.96
C LYS A 268 18.89 1.93 -33.28
N LYS A 269 17.88 1.16 -33.71
CA LYS A 269 16.57 1.14 -33.05
C LYS A 269 16.65 0.64 -31.61
N ILE A 270 17.43 -0.40 -31.34
CA ILE A 270 17.66 -0.89 -29.97
C ILE A 270 18.28 0.20 -29.11
N VAL A 271 19.33 0.89 -29.57
CA VAL A 271 19.96 2.00 -28.83
C VAL A 271 18.98 3.14 -28.59
N GLN A 272 18.12 3.46 -29.54
CA GLN A 272 17.10 4.51 -29.37
C GLN A 272 16.05 4.15 -28.29
N LEU A 273 15.78 2.86 -28.06
CA LEU A 273 14.88 2.35 -27.02
C LEU A 273 15.51 2.32 -25.61
N VAL A 274 16.84 2.43 -25.49
CA VAL A 274 17.50 2.46 -24.17
C VAL A 274 17.19 3.78 -23.48
N ASP A 275 16.64 3.72 -22.27
CA ASP A 275 16.30 4.91 -21.48
C ASP A 275 17.40 5.33 -20.50
N GLU A 276 18.29 4.42 -20.08
CA GLU A 276 19.40 4.79 -19.21
C GLU A 276 20.37 5.72 -19.98
N PRO A 277 20.51 7.01 -19.59
CA PRO A 277 21.18 7.99 -20.42
C PRO A 277 22.66 7.70 -20.67
N ILE A 278 23.38 7.18 -19.66
CA ILE A 278 24.83 6.94 -19.76
C ILE A 278 25.09 5.82 -20.77
N LEU A 279 24.37 4.70 -20.64
CA LEU A 279 24.43 3.57 -21.54
C LEU A 279 23.99 3.94 -22.95
N LYS A 280 22.88 4.68 -23.08
CA LYS A 280 22.39 5.16 -24.38
C LYS A 280 23.44 6.01 -25.09
N MET A 281 24.05 6.96 -24.37
CA MET A 281 25.10 7.83 -24.89
C MET A 281 26.31 7.02 -25.36
N LYS A 282 26.71 6.02 -24.56
CA LYS A 282 27.87 5.18 -24.89
C LYS A 282 27.63 4.31 -26.11
N LEU A 283 26.45 3.69 -26.23
CA LEU A 283 26.10 2.88 -27.40
C LEU A 283 25.94 3.74 -28.66
N ALA A 284 25.43 4.96 -28.52
CA ALA A 284 25.33 5.91 -29.62
C ALA A 284 26.72 6.33 -30.13
N GLU A 285 27.67 6.59 -29.23
CA GLU A 285 29.09 6.83 -29.56
C GLU A 285 29.65 5.70 -30.42
N MET A 286 29.44 4.45 -29.99
CA MET A 286 29.94 3.28 -30.71
C MET A 286 29.31 3.12 -32.10
N LEU A 287 28.04 3.48 -32.29
CA LEU A 287 27.38 3.49 -33.60
C LEU A 287 27.95 4.59 -34.52
N ASP A 288 28.14 5.77 -33.96
CA ASP A 288 28.68 6.95 -34.65
C ASP A 288 30.14 6.70 -35.12
N GLU A 289 30.96 6.02 -34.31
CA GLU A 289 32.30 5.56 -34.68
C GLU A 289 32.29 4.66 -35.94
N LEU A 290 31.26 3.81 -36.11
CA LEU A 290 31.15 2.94 -37.29
C LEU A 290 30.84 3.73 -38.55
N GLN A 291 30.04 4.79 -38.48
CA GLN A 291 29.72 5.66 -39.63
C GLN A 291 30.74 6.79 -39.85
N GLY A 292 31.60 7.09 -38.87
CA GLY A 292 32.51 8.23 -38.95
C GLY A 292 31.79 9.59 -38.84
N SER A 293 30.65 9.62 -38.17
CA SER A 293 29.83 10.81 -37.94
C SER A 293 29.47 10.92 -36.48
N SER A 294 29.31 12.12 -35.92
CA SER A 294 28.84 12.34 -34.53
C SER A 294 27.34 12.67 -34.45
N LYS A 295 26.56 12.17 -35.41
CA LYS A 295 25.21 12.68 -35.67
C LYS A 295 24.20 12.15 -34.65
N LEU A 296 24.32 10.88 -34.27
CA LEU A 296 23.40 10.24 -33.33
C LEU A 296 23.60 10.77 -31.90
N GLN A 297 24.85 10.99 -31.49
CA GLN A 297 25.17 11.62 -30.21
C GLN A 297 24.58 13.03 -30.11
N GLN A 298 24.75 13.85 -31.15
CA GLN A 298 24.19 15.21 -31.20
C GLN A 298 22.66 15.20 -31.14
N GLU A 299 22.01 14.28 -31.85
CA GLU A 299 20.55 14.12 -31.79
C GLU A 299 20.05 13.73 -30.38
N ILE A 300 20.76 12.83 -29.69
CA ILE A 300 20.39 12.40 -28.33
C ILE A 300 20.62 13.53 -27.33
N ALA A 301 21.78 14.20 -27.39
CA ALA A 301 22.08 15.32 -26.51
C ALA A 301 21.11 16.49 -26.70
N GLN A 302 20.73 16.79 -27.94
CA GLN A 302 19.75 17.85 -28.22
C GLN A 302 18.38 17.53 -27.64
N LYS A 303 17.91 16.28 -27.76
CA LYS A 303 16.64 15.85 -27.14
C LYS A 303 16.64 16.03 -25.61
N GLU A 304 17.75 15.72 -24.96
CA GLU A 304 17.89 15.92 -23.52
C GLU A 304 17.88 17.41 -23.14
N ILE A 305 18.57 18.25 -23.93
CA ILE A 305 18.54 19.71 -23.75
C ILE A 305 17.12 20.25 -23.90
N ASP A 306 16.38 19.81 -24.92
CA ASP A 306 15.00 20.25 -25.14
C ASP A 306 14.07 19.79 -24.01
N PHE A 307 14.26 18.56 -23.50
CA PHE A 307 13.54 18.07 -22.32
C PHE A 307 13.81 18.94 -21.09
N LEU A 308 15.08 19.26 -20.81
CA LEU A 308 15.46 20.10 -19.66
C LEU A 308 14.93 21.52 -19.80
N LYS A 309 14.97 22.11 -21.01
CA LYS A 309 14.38 23.43 -21.27
C LYS A 309 12.89 23.45 -20.97
N ASN A 310 12.15 22.43 -21.43
CA ASN A 310 10.72 22.31 -21.17
C ASN A 310 10.42 22.07 -19.68
N LYS A 311 11.23 21.27 -18.99
CA LYS A 311 11.04 20.98 -17.56
C LYS A 311 11.26 22.20 -16.66
N PHE A 312 12.20 23.06 -17.03
CA PHE A 312 12.61 24.22 -16.24
C PHE A 312 12.16 25.58 -16.81
N ASN A 313 11.39 25.59 -17.90
CA ASN A 313 10.97 26.79 -18.63
C ASN A 313 12.16 27.73 -18.98
N LEU A 314 13.26 27.16 -19.49
CA LEU A 314 14.48 27.89 -19.88
C LEU A 314 14.45 28.40 -21.32
#